data_AF-A0A3C1RJJ4-F1
#
_entry.id   AF-A0A3C1RJJ4-F1
#
_cell.length_a   1.000
_cell.length_b   1.000
_cell.length_c   1.000
_cell.angle_alpha   90.00
_cell.angle_beta   90.00
_cell.angle_gamma   90.00
#
_symmetry.space_group_name_H-M   'P 1'
#
loop_
_entity.id
_entity.type
_entity.pdbx_description
1 polymer ?
#
loop_
_entity_poly.entity_id
_entity_poly.type
_entity_poly.pdbx_seq_one_letter_code
_entity_poly.pdbx_strand_id
1 'polypeptide(L)'
;MDEKNARIMDLLNKGWSYSQIQEELQVSSKTIAAARKAHYLIMESNTDVLSSETFQLQPKPPPEQNDNQFKPNLIKQNIQKNTKMNTENDDYYEEDDEITSKLELEKYRLKLAHELEMEKLQAAREDKEREYNIRELELKRDNKKAEEDKRMVLFRIKKVIDSCEDAEYSFEEAENLLEEARKVLSESEQYCFINQITFQGSISQMLLNKIISTLIDFLDEMDEDDSADLEFDSAFRRQVSRANFQTF
;
A
#
# COMPACT_ATOMS: atom_id res chain seq x y z
N MET A 1 -37.38 -12.25 -3.19
CA MET A 1 -36.43 -11.26 -3.73
C MET A 1 -37.10 -10.58 -4.90
N ASP A 2 -37.00 -9.27 -4.99
CA ASP A 2 -37.59 -8.49 -6.08
C ASP A 2 -36.86 -8.79 -7.40
N GLU A 3 -37.58 -9.11 -8.48
CA GLU A 3 -36.98 -9.52 -9.78
C GLU A 3 -36.01 -8.46 -10.33
N LYS A 4 -36.30 -7.18 -10.05
CA LYS A 4 -35.43 -6.05 -10.39
C LYS A 4 -34.10 -6.08 -9.64
N ASN A 5 -34.08 -6.49 -8.37
CA ASN A 5 -32.85 -6.59 -7.59
C ASN A 5 -31.98 -7.74 -8.08
N ALA A 6 -32.58 -8.88 -8.44
CA ALA A 6 -31.85 -9.99 -9.04
C ALA A 6 -31.15 -9.57 -10.34
N ARG A 7 -31.85 -8.82 -11.20
CA ARG A 7 -31.29 -8.32 -12.47
C ARG A 7 -30.20 -7.28 -12.28
N ILE A 8 -30.32 -6.39 -11.29
CA ILE A 8 -29.26 -5.44 -10.90
C ILE A 8 -28.01 -6.20 -10.45
N MET A 9 -28.17 -7.22 -9.61
CA MET A 9 -27.05 -8.02 -9.11
C MET A 9 -26.36 -8.82 -10.23
N ASP A 10 -27.12 -9.34 -11.18
CA ASP A 10 -26.58 -10.06 -12.33
C ASP A 10 -25.70 -9.16 -13.21
N LEU A 11 -26.11 -7.91 -13.41
CA LEU A 11 -25.32 -6.91 -14.15
C LEU A 11 -24.08 -6.45 -13.36
N LEU A 12 -24.21 -6.25 -12.05
CA LEU A 12 -23.08 -5.94 -11.18
C LEU A 12 -22.03 -7.07 -11.19
N ASN A 13 -22.46 -8.32 -11.17
CA ASN A 13 -21.57 -9.50 -11.24
C ASN A 13 -20.89 -9.63 -12.61
N LYS A 14 -21.53 -9.14 -13.68
CA LYS A 14 -20.94 -9.04 -15.02
C LYS A 14 -20.00 -7.83 -15.18
N GLY A 15 -19.76 -7.07 -14.11
CA GLY A 15 -18.81 -5.95 -14.09
C GLY A 15 -19.35 -4.64 -14.67
N TRP A 16 -20.68 -4.51 -14.82
CA TRP A 16 -21.26 -3.27 -15.35
C TRP A 16 -21.17 -2.13 -14.34
N SER A 17 -20.86 -0.92 -14.84
CA SER A 17 -20.83 0.29 -14.04
C SER A 17 -22.23 0.73 -13.62
N TYR A 18 -22.32 1.53 -12.55
CA TYR A 18 -23.61 2.04 -12.07
C TYR A 18 -24.33 2.83 -13.15
N SER A 19 -23.63 3.70 -13.89
CA SER A 19 -24.23 4.50 -14.97
C SER A 19 -24.84 3.62 -16.07
N GLN A 20 -24.16 2.54 -16.48
CA GLN A 20 -24.69 1.59 -17.48
C GLN A 20 -25.94 0.88 -16.98
N ILE A 21 -25.97 0.48 -15.71
CA ILE A 21 -27.14 -0.18 -15.10
C ILE A 21 -28.31 0.81 -14.94
N GLN A 22 -28.02 2.07 -14.61
CA GLN A 22 -29.03 3.13 -14.51
C GLN A 22 -29.70 3.40 -15.86
N GLU A 23 -28.91 3.42 -16.93
CA GLU A 23 -29.40 3.63 -18.29
C GLU A 23 -30.22 2.43 -18.79
N GLU A 24 -29.71 1.21 -18.59
CA GLU A 24 -30.34 -0.04 -19.06
C GLU A 24 -31.65 -0.36 -18.30
N LEU A 25 -31.65 -0.23 -16.97
CA LEU A 25 -32.79 -0.60 -16.13
C LEU A 25 -33.66 0.59 -15.73
N GLN A 26 -33.31 1.81 -16.15
CA GLN A 26 -33.99 3.06 -15.78
C GLN A 26 -34.19 3.22 -14.26
N VAL A 27 -33.17 2.84 -13.49
CA VAL A 27 -33.18 2.91 -12.02
C VAL A 27 -32.25 3.99 -11.52
N SER A 28 -32.52 4.51 -10.32
CA SER A 28 -31.63 5.46 -9.68
C SER A 28 -30.37 4.77 -9.13
N SER A 29 -29.26 5.50 -9.04
CA SER A 29 -28.02 5.02 -8.41
C SER A 29 -28.24 4.57 -6.96
N LYS A 30 -29.18 5.21 -6.24
CA LYS A 30 -29.58 4.83 -4.88
C LYS A 30 -30.22 3.45 -4.83
N THR A 31 -31.03 3.10 -5.83
CA THR A 31 -31.68 1.79 -5.95
C THR A 31 -30.64 0.69 -6.19
N ILE A 32 -29.64 0.94 -7.03
CA ILE A 32 -28.54 0.01 -7.29
C ILE A 32 -27.68 -0.17 -6.03
N ALA A 33 -27.37 0.92 -5.31
CA ALA A 33 -26.62 0.87 -4.06
C ALA A 33 -27.36 0.09 -2.96
N ALA A 34 -28.69 0.27 -2.84
CA ALA A 34 -29.52 -0.47 -1.91
C ALA A 34 -29.56 -1.97 -2.24
N ALA A 35 -29.71 -2.34 -3.52
CA ALA A 35 -29.67 -3.73 -3.96
C ALA A 35 -28.30 -4.37 -3.65
N ARG A 36 -27.21 -3.66 -3.91
CA ARG A 36 -25.85 -4.12 -3.57
C ARG A 36 -25.65 -4.29 -2.06
N LYS A 37 -26.09 -3.33 -1.24
CA LYS A 37 -25.98 -3.38 0.24
C LYS A 37 -26.85 -4.47 0.87
N ALA A 38 -27.97 -4.82 0.24
CA ALA A 38 -28.85 -5.90 0.69
C ALA A 38 -28.28 -7.30 0.39
N HIS A 39 -27.48 -7.44 -0.68
CA HIS A 39 -26.90 -8.71 -1.11
C HIS A 39 -25.47 -8.95 -0.66
N TYR A 40 -24.67 -7.88 -0.57
CA TYR A 40 -23.35 -7.91 0.04
C TYR A 40 -23.44 -7.13 1.34
N LEU A 41 -23.24 -7.82 2.47
CA LEU A 41 -23.14 -7.18 3.77
C LEU A 41 -21.82 -6.38 3.80
N ILE A 42 -21.84 -5.17 3.26
CA ILE A 42 -20.71 -4.26 3.35
C ILE A 42 -20.71 -3.77 4.81
N MET A 43 -19.78 -4.29 5.62
CA MET A 43 -19.42 -3.64 6.88
C MET A 43 -19.06 -2.20 6.54
N GLU A 44 -19.77 -1.26 7.15
CA GLU A 44 -19.64 0.17 6.86
C GLU A 44 -18.17 0.59 7.04
N SER A 45 -17.52 0.94 5.94
CA SER A 45 -16.29 1.73 5.97
C SER A 45 -16.71 3.15 6.38
N ASN A 46 -16.47 3.48 7.65
CA ASN A 46 -16.68 4.80 8.23
C ASN A 46 -16.05 5.89 7.35
N THR A 47 -16.87 6.60 6.59
CA THR A 47 -16.52 7.94 6.09
C THR A 47 -17.00 8.93 7.15
N ASP A 48 -16.20 9.10 8.21
CA ASP A 48 -16.31 10.23 9.11
C ASP A 48 -14.94 10.92 9.15
N VAL A 49 -14.79 11.88 8.24
CA VAL A 49 -13.69 12.84 8.26
C VAL A 49 -14.18 14.02 9.08
N LEU A 50 -14.17 13.88 10.40
CA LEU A 50 -13.94 15.00 11.33
C LEU A 50 -13.17 14.47 12.53
N SER A 51 -11.97 15.04 12.68
CA SER A 51 -11.04 14.86 13.77
C SER A 51 -11.66 15.19 15.13
N SER A 52 -11.83 14.17 15.98
CA SER A 52 -11.67 14.29 17.43
C SER A 52 -11.71 12.90 18.08
N GLU A 53 -10.68 12.08 17.92
CA GLU A 53 -10.35 11.07 18.93
C GLU A 53 -8.91 10.59 18.77
N THR A 54 -8.14 10.89 19.81
CA THR A 54 -6.83 10.34 20.11
C THR A 54 -6.80 8.82 19.95
N PHE A 55 -5.77 8.33 19.26
CA PHE A 55 -5.29 6.95 19.28
C PHE A 55 -5.50 6.27 20.65
N GLN A 56 -6.40 5.30 20.75
CA GLN A 56 -6.41 4.36 21.88
C GLN A 56 -5.46 3.19 21.59
N LEU A 57 -4.17 3.41 21.87
CA LEU A 57 -3.20 2.33 22.07
C LEU A 57 -3.29 1.88 23.54
N GLN A 58 -4.35 1.18 23.92
CA GLN A 58 -4.34 0.39 25.16
C GLN A 58 -5.06 -0.94 24.94
N PRO A 59 -4.41 -2.09 25.23
CA PRO A 59 -5.14 -3.34 25.36
C PRO A 59 -6.11 -3.22 26.55
N LYS A 60 -7.35 -3.71 26.38
CA LYS A 60 -8.31 -3.78 27.51
C LYS A 60 -7.63 -4.47 28.70
N PRO A 61 -7.71 -3.90 29.91
CA PRO A 61 -7.16 -4.55 31.10
C PRO A 61 -7.93 -5.87 31.36
N PRO A 62 -7.27 -6.87 31.95
CA PRO A 62 -7.95 -8.09 32.37
C PRO A 62 -9.02 -7.75 33.43
N PRO A 63 -10.07 -8.58 33.56
CA PRO A 63 -11.14 -8.32 34.53
C PRO A 63 -10.57 -8.21 35.95
N GLU A 64 -11.07 -7.25 36.71
CA GLU A 64 -10.68 -6.99 38.09
C GLU A 64 -10.80 -8.27 38.94
N GLN A 65 -9.68 -8.77 39.44
CA GLN A 65 -9.70 -9.69 40.57
C GLN A 65 -10.00 -8.87 41.82
N ASN A 66 -11.03 -9.27 42.56
CA ASN A 66 -11.30 -8.73 43.89
C ASN A 66 -10.11 -9.00 44.81
N ASP A 67 -9.25 -8.00 45.00
CA ASP A 67 -8.21 -8.01 46.02
C ASP A 67 -8.84 -7.77 47.40
N ASN A 68 -9.39 -8.83 47.98
CA ASN A 68 -9.55 -8.91 49.42
C ASN A 68 -8.56 -9.92 49.98
N GLN A 69 -7.61 -9.35 50.74
CA GLN A 69 -6.75 -9.97 51.75
C GLN A 69 -5.48 -10.69 51.29
N PHE A 70 -4.44 -9.91 51.00
CA PHE A 70 -3.09 -10.27 51.45
C PHE A 70 -2.47 -9.09 52.22
N LYS A 71 -2.37 -9.23 53.54
CA LYS A 71 -1.56 -8.36 54.39
C LYS A 71 -0.08 -8.63 54.09
N PRO A 72 0.79 -7.62 53.99
CA PRO A 72 2.22 -7.84 53.96
C PRO A 72 2.69 -8.30 55.34
N ASN A 73 3.26 -9.51 55.42
CA ASN A 73 3.98 -9.95 56.61
C ASN A 73 5.25 -9.10 56.76
N LEU A 74 5.21 -8.18 57.73
CA LEU A 74 6.38 -7.50 58.27
C LEU A 74 7.34 -8.55 58.85
N ILE A 75 8.49 -8.72 58.21
CA ILE A 75 9.62 -9.46 58.76
C ILE A 75 10.10 -8.70 60.00
N LYS A 76 9.68 -9.15 61.18
CA LYS A 76 10.30 -8.76 62.45
C LYS A 76 11.61 -9.52 62.60
N GLN A 77 12.73 -8.82 62.46
CA GLN A 77 13.98 -9.26 63.06
C GLN A 77 13.80 -9.32 64.58
N ASN A 78 14.08 -10.46 65.20
CA ASN A 78 14.50 -10.49 66.59
C ASN A 78 15.37 -11.71 66.91
N ILE A 79 16.65 -11.40 67.14
CA ILE A 79 17.47 -11.83 68.28
C ILE A 79 17.61 -13.33 68.55
N GLN A 80 18.86 -13.77 68.37
CA GLN A 80 19.48 -14.98 68.92
C GLN A 80 18.98 -15.35 70.33
N LYS A 81 18.61 -16.61 70.51
CA LYS A 81 18.76 -17.30 71.80
C LYS A 81 19.41 -18.67 71.58
N ASN A 82 20.58 -18.82 72.17
CA ASN A 82 21.20 -20.12 72.49
C ASN A 82 20.21 -20.98 73.27
N THR A 83 20.01 -22.22 72.85
CA THR A 83 19.54 -23.29 73.74
C THR A 83 20.23 -24.59 73.38
N LYS A 84 20.57 -25.33 74.44
CA LYS A 84 21.55 -26.41 74.51
C LYS A 84 21.13 -27.69 73.79
N MET A 85 22.15 -28.45 73.39
CA MET A 85 22.11 -29.85 72.97
C MET A 85 21.44 -30.70 74.06
N ASN A 86 20.41 -31.47 73.68
CA ASN A 86 19.92 -32.63 74.43
C ASN A 86 19.63 -33.75 73.42
N THR A 87 20.15 -34.93 73.76
CA THR A 87 20.03 -36.20 73.06
C THR A 87 18.72 -36.92 73.39
N GLU A 88 18.27 -37.74 72.43
CA GLU A 88 17.37 -38.92 72.51
C GLU A 88 15.85 -38.72 72.73
N ASN A 89 15.09 -38.94 71.65
CA ASN A 89 14.00 -39.94 71.49
C ASN A 89 13.22 -39.55 70.22
N ASP A 90 13.34 -40.30 69.13
CA ASP A 90 12.55 -41.50 68.79
C ASP A 90 11.15 -41.14 68.26
N ASP A 91 11.00 -41.47 66.98
CA ASP A 91 9.78 -41.71 66.20
C ASP A 91 8.84 -40.56 65.76
N TYR A 92 8.64 -40.59 64.43
CA TYR A 92 7.69 -39.87 63.57
C TYR A 92 8.02 -38.41 63.22
N TYR A 93 8.53 -38.20 61.99
CA TYR A 93 8.04 -37.27 60.96
C TYR A 93 9.12 -37.10 59.87
N GLU A 94 9.22 -38.06 58.94
CA GLU A 94 9.99 -37.93 57.69
C GLU A 94 9.06 -38.10 56.47
N GLU A 95 7.99 -37.29 56.35
CA GLU A 95 7.16 -37.28 55.13
C GLU A 95 6.86 -35.87 54.56
N ASP A 96 7.04 -34.78 55.30
CA ASP A 96 6.66 -33.44 54.82
C ASP A 96 7.73 -32.72 53.96
N ASP A 97 9.02 -33.02 54.15
CA ASP A 97 10.11 -32.38 53.39
C ASP A 97 10.23 -32.93 51.95
N GLU A 98 9.75 -34.16 51.70
CA GLU A 98 9.81 -34.79 50.38
C GLU A 98 8.68 -34.30 49.45
N ILE A 99 7.52 -33.95 50.03
CA ILE A 99 6.35 -33.45 49.30
C ILE A 99 6.54 -31.98 48.91
N THR A 100 7.13 -31.15 49.79
CA THR A 100 7.46 -29.75 49.48
C THR A 100 8.48 -29.67 48.34
N SER A 101 9.52 -30.51 48.37
CA SER A 101 10.53 -30.60 47.30
C SER A 101 9.96 -31.01 45.94
N LYS A 102 9.04 -31.99 45.90
CA LYS A 102 8.36 -32.41 44.65
C LYS A 102 7.44 -31.32 44.09
N LEU A 103 6.72 -30.60 44.95
CA LEU A 103 5.85 -29.49 44.55
C LEU A 103 6.66 -28.29 44.03
N GLU A 104 7.79 -27.98 44.66
CA GLU A 104 8.70 -26.92 44.21
C GLU A 104 9.36 -27.26 42.87
N LEU A 105 9.75 -28.51 42.66
CA LEU A 105 10.26 -29.00 41.38
C LEU A 105 9.22 -28.88 40.27
N GLU A 106 7.98 -29.25 40.53
CA GLU A 106 6.90 -29.15 39.53
C GLU A 106 6.56 -27.68 39.23
N LYS A 107 6.59 -26.80 40.24
CA LYS A 107 6.46 -25.35 40.06
C LYS A 107 7.58 -24.79 39.19
N TYR A 108 8.82 -25.24 39.38
CA TYR A 108 9.95 -24.82 38.55
C TYR A 108 9.82 -25.30 37.10
N ARG A 109 9.38 -26.55 36.88
CA ARG A 109 9.09 -27.09 35.54
C ARG A 109 8.01 -26.29 34.83
N LEU A 110 6.91 -25.98 35.52
CA LEU A 110 5.82 -25.19 34.94
C LEU A 110 6.29 -23.78 34.58
N LYS A 111 7.09 -23.14 35.44
CA LYS A 111 7.67 -21.82 35.18
C LYS A 111 8.58 -21.84 33.96
N LEU A 112 9.47 -22.84 33.87
CA LEU A 112 10.38 -23.00 32.73
C LEU A 112 9.60 -23.26 31.43
N ALA A 113 8.56 -24.09 31.46
CA ALA A 113 7.72 -24.35 30.29
C ALA A 113 7.00 -23.07 29.82
N HIS A 114 6.50 -22.26 30.76
CA HIS A 114 5.88 -20.99 30.44
C HIS A 114 6.87 -19.97 29.87
N GLU A 115 8.07 -19.86 30.46
CA GLU A 115 9.15 -19.00 29.95
C GLU A 115 9.53 -19.39 28.51
N LEU A 116 9.67 -20.69 28.22
CA LEU A 116 9.95 -21.20 26.88
C LEU A 116 8.80 -20.93 25.90
N GLU A 117 7.55 -21.00 26.34
CA GLU A 117 6.39 -20.66 25.50
C GLU A 117 6.35 -19.15 25.18
N MET A 118 6.64 -18.32 26.17
CA MET A 118 6.74 -16.86 25.99
C MET A 118 7.88 -16.48 25.05
N GLU A 119 9.05 -17.14 25.17
CA GLU A 119 10.18 -16.94 24.25
C GLU A 119 9.82 -17.34 22.81
N LYS A 120 9.12 -18.47 22.62
CA LYS A 120 8.62 -18.87 21.30
C LYS A 120 7.63 -17.86 20.72
N LEU A 121 6.70 -17.36 21.54
CA LEU A 121 5.74 -16.33 21.12
C LEU A 121 6.43 -15.02 20.76
N GLN A 122 7.48 -14.65 21.50
CA GLN A 122 8.28 -13.47 21.21
C GLN A 122 9.05 -13.63 19.90
N ALA A 123 9.75 -14.75 19.70
CA ALA A 123 10.45 -15.03 18.45
C ALA A 123 9.49 -15.01 17.24
N ALA A 124 8.31 -15.60 17.36
CA ALA A 124 7.30 -15.59 16.30
C ALA A 124 6.75 -14.18 16.01
N ARG A 125 6.70 -13.29 17.00
CA ARG A 125 6.33 -11.88 16.80
C ARG A 125 7.45 -11.11 16.10
N GLU A 126 8.68 -11.27 16.56
CA GLU A 126 9.86 -10.62 15.98
C GLU A 126 10.07 -11.04 14.51
N ASP A 127 9.87 -12.32 14.18
CA ASP A 127 9.97 -12.80 12.79
C ASP A 127 8.88 -12.20 11.90
N LYS A 128 7.64 -12.10 12.39
CA LYS A 128 6.55 -11.44 11.65
C LYS A 128 6.80 -9.94 11.46
N GLU A 129 7.30 -9.27 12.50
CA GLU A 129 7.67 -7.85 12.41
C GLU A 129 8.82 -7.64 11.42
N ARG A 130 9.82 -8.52 11.42
CA ARG A 130 10.92 -8.50 10.46
C ARG A 130 10.43 -8.70 9.03
N GLU A 131 9.56 -9.68 8.79
CA GLU A 131 8.95 -9.92 7.48
C GLU A 131 8.15 -8.70 7.00
N TYR A 132 7.35 -8.11 7.88
CA TYR A 132 6.60 -6.89 7.58
C TYR A 132 7.53 -5.73 7.20
N ASN A 133 8.59 -5.50 7.97
CA ASN A 133 9.55 -4.43 7.73
C ASN A 133 10.31 -4.62 6.41
N ILE A 134 10.69 -5.86 6.07
CA ILE A 134 11.31 -6.18 4.78
C ILE A 134 10.34 -5.86 3.64
N ARG A 135 9.10 -6.32 3.74
CA ARG A 135 8.06 -6.08 2.73
C ARG A 135 7.77 -4.59 2.56
N GLU A 136 7.72 -3.82 3.66
CA GLU A 136 7.50 -2.38 3.61
C GLU A 136 8.66 -1.65 2.91
N LEU A 137 9.91 -2.08 3.17
CA LEU A 137 11.10 -1.53 2.52
C LEU A 137 11.15 -1.85 1.02
N GLU A 138 10.80 -3.08 0.64
CA GLU A 138 10.69 -3.49 -0.77
C GLU A 138 9.65 -2.63 -1.50
N LEU A 139 8.46 -2.48 -0.91
CA LEU A 139 7.38 -1.67 -1.49
C LEU A 139 7.77 -0.19 -1.63
N LYS A 140 8.50 0.37 -0.65
CA LYS A 140 9.05 1.74 -0.73
C LYS A 140 10.08 1.87 -1.86
N ARG A 141 10.94 0.86 -2.06
CA ARG A 141 11.94 0.86 -3.14
C ARG A 141 11.29 0.75 -4.51
N ASP A 142 10.30 -0.12 -4.65
CA ASP A 142 9.57 -0.31 -5.91
C ASP A 142 8.81 0.95 -6.30
N ASN A 143 8.12 1.58 -5.35
CA ASN A 143 7.43 2.86 -5.58
C ASN A 143 8.42 3.96 -5.99
N LYS A 144 9.58 4.04 -5.35
CA LYS A 144 10.62 5.03 -5.71
C LYS A 144 11.12 4.80 -7.14
N LYS A 145 11.39 3.55 -7.51
CA LYS A 145 11.86 3.21 -8.86
C LYS A 145 10.80 3.53 -9.92
N ALA A 146 9.54 3.17 -9.69
CA ALA A 146 8.45 3.48 -10.61
C ALA A 146 8.28 4.99 -10.86
N GLU A 147 8.44 5.79 -9.80
CA GLU A 147 8.38 7.26 -9.87
C GLU A 147 9.61 7.85 -10.59
N GLU A 148 10.81 7.27 -10.44
CA GLU A 148 12.00 7.66 -11.21
C GLU A 148 11.84 7.34 -12.69
N ASP A 149 11.34 6.14 -13.02
CA ASP A 149 11.07 5.71 -14.39
C ASP A 149 10.00 6.61 -15.04
N LYS A 150 8.93 6.97 -14.30
CA LYS A 150 7.91 7.95 -14.73
C LYS A 150 8.55 9.27 -15.14
N ARG A 151 9.39 9.84 -14.26
CA ARG A 151 10.03 11.13 -14.48
C ARG A 151 10.96 11.09 -15.68
N MET A 152 11.66 9.98 -15.88
CA MET A 152 12.57 9.81 -17.01
C MET A 152 11.78 9.81 -18.34
N VAL A 153 10.68 9.08 -18.42
CA VAL A 153 9.81 9.07 -19.62
C VAL A 153 9.22 10.46 -19.87
N LEU A 154 8.61 11.10 -18.87
CA LEU A 154 8.04 12.44 -19.00
C LEU A 154 9.10 13.49 -19.41
N PHE A 155 10.33 13.35 -18.92
CA PHE A 155 11.45 14.21 -19.32
C PHE A 155 11.79 14.04 -20.80
N ARG A 156 11.82 12.79 -21.32
CA ARG A 156 12.05 12.54 -22.75
C ARG A 156 10.95 13.12 -23.62
N ILE A 157 9.68 12.97 -23.21
CA ILE A 157 8.53 13.59 -23.90
C ILE A 157 8.73 15.09 -23.99
N LYS A 158 9.02 15.73 -22.86
CA LYS A 158 9.26 17.17 -22.80
C LYS A 158 10.43 17.58 -23.71
N LYS A 159 11.52 16.82 -23.72
CA LYS A 159 12.69 17.11 -24.58
C LYS A 159 12.32 17.09 -26.06
N VAL A 160 11.56 16.09 -26.52
CA VAL A 160 11.10 15.99 -27.93
C VAL A 160 10.18 17.16 -28.28
N ILE A 161 9.29 17.54 -27.37
CA ILE A 161 8.36 18.65 -27.59
C ILE A 161 9.10 20.00 -27.61
N ASP A 162 10.05 20.20 -26.69
CA ASP A 162 10.87 21.41 -26.63
C ASP A 162 11.81 21.52 -27.86
N SER A 163 12.21 20.40 -28.47
CA SER A 163 13.00 20.41 -29.72
C SER A 163 12.19 20.68 -30.98
N CYS A 164 10.89 20.95 -30.86
CA CYS A 164 10.00 21.38 -31.95
C CYS A 164 9.78 22.91 -31.96
N GLU A 165 10.70 23.67 -31.36
CA GLU A 165 10.73 25.14 -31.46
C GLU A 165 11.10 25.59 -32.88
N ASP A 166 10.69 26.81 -33.26
CA ASP A 166 10.93 27.36 -34.60
C ASP A 166 12.42 27.38 -34.95
N ALA A 167 12.81 26.49 -35.84
CA ALA A 167 14.14 26.37 -36.40
C ALA A 167 14.04 25.92 -37.86
N GLU A 168 15.08 26.20 -38.63
CA GLU A 168 15.31 25.55 -39.91
C GLU A 168 15.73 24.10 -39.61
N TYR A 169 15.05 23.13 -40.21
CA TYR A 169 15.42 21.73 -40.09
C TYR A 169 15.97 21.25 -41.43
N SER A 170 17.13 20.60 -41.38
CA SER A 170 17.56 19.73 -42.47
C SER A 170 16.71 18.46 -42.52
N PHE A 171 16.70 17.80 -43.68
CA PHE A 171 16.03 16.51 -43.84
C PHE A 171 16.49 15.49 -42.78
N GLU A 172 17.80 15.36 -42.55
CA GLU A 172 18.38 14.45 -41.55
C GLU A 172 17.95 14.80 -40.12
N GLU A 173 17.86 16.08 -39.76
CA GLU A 173 17.39 16.50 -38.43
C GLU A 173 15.92 16.17 -38.21
N ALA A 174 15.08 16.39 -39.23
CA ALA A 174 13.67 16.05 -39.17
C ALA A 174 13.44 14.53 -39.08
N GLU A 175 14.20 13.72 -39.82
CA GLU A 175 14.17 12.25 -39.70
C GLU A 175 14.56 11.78 -38.30
N ASN A 176 15.67 12.30 -37.76
CA ASN A 176 16.14 11.96 -36.41
C ASN A 176 15.10 12.33 -35.34
N LEU A 177 14.47 13.50 -35.47
CA LEU A 177 13.42 13.94 -34.56
C LEU A 177 12.17 13.06 -34.66
N LEU A 178 11.80 12.64 -35.88
CA LEU A 178 10.67 11.73 -36.12
C LEU A 178 10.93 10.35 -35.48
N GLU A 179 12.12 9.79 -35.64
CA GLU A 179 12.49 8.52 -35.03
C GLU A 179 12.45 8.59 -33.50
N GLU A 180 13.02 9.64 -32.91
CA GLU A 180 12.99 9.84 -31.45
C GLU A 180 11.56 10.06 -30.95
N ALA A 181 10.72 10.82 -31.66
CA ALA A 181 9.32 11.03 -31.29
C ALA A 181 8.52 9.71 -31.28
N ARG A 182 8.70 8.87 -32.31
CA ARG A 182 8.07 7.54 -32.38
C ARG A 182 8.54 6.61 -31.26
N LYS A 183 9.84 6.63 -30.99
CA LYS A 183 10.44 5.83 -29.91
C LYS A 183 9.91 6.26 -28.55
N VAL A 184 9.90 7.56 -28.25
CA VAL A 184 9.37 8.10 -26.99
C VAL A 184 7.88 7.81 -26.84
N LEU A 185 7.09 7.88 -27.92
CA LEU A 185 5.69 7.47 -27.90
C LEU A 185 5.54 5.99 -27.49
N SER A 186 6.29 5.10 -28.12
CA SER A 186 6.27 3.66 -27.82
C SER A 186 6.73 3.34 -26.40
N GLU A 187 7.82 3.97 -25.93
CA GLU A 187 8.31 3.82 -24.56
C GLU A 187 7.26 4.31 -23.54
N SER A 188 6.55 5.39 -23.85
CA SER A 188 5.49 5.95 -22.99
C SER A 188 4.28 5.03 -22.92
N GLU A 189 3.85 4.47 -24.04
CA GLU A 189 2.76 3.48 -24.10
C GLU A 189 3.11 2.22 -23.31
N GLN A 190 4.33 1.70 -23.49
CA GLN A 190 4.81 0.53 -22.76
C GLN A 190 4.86 0.80 -21.25
N TYR A 191 5.42 1.95 -20.84
CA TYR A 191 5.45 2.33 -19.44
C TYR A 191 4.04 2.41 -18.84
N CYS A 192 3.12 3.07 -19.54
CA CYS A 192 1.75 3.24 -19.07
C CYS A 192 0.99 1.91 -19.03
N PHE A 193 1.22 1.01 -19.99
CA PHE A 193 0.66 -0.33 -19.99
C PHE A 193 1.12 -1.16 -18.77
N ILE A 194 2.43 -1.18 -18.50
CA ILE A 194 3.01 -1.92 -17.36
C ILE A 194 2.46 -1.39 -16.03
N ASN A 195 2.31 -0.07 -15.91
CA ASN A 195 1.87 0.58 -14.68
C ASN A 195 0.34 0.79 -14.61
N GLN A 196 -0.43 0.28 -15.58
CA GLN A 196 -1.89 0.42 -15.67
C GLN A 196 -2.37 1.89 -15.63
N ILE A 197 -1.60 2.78 -16.24
CA ILE A 197 -1.90 4.21 -16.38
C ILE A 197 -2.56 4.43 -17.74
N THR A 198 -3.59 5.27 -17.79
CA THR A 198 -4.22 5.66 -19.06
C THR A 198 -3.36 6.71 -19.76
N PHE A 199 -2.68 6.33 -20.84
CA PHE A 199 -1.97 7.26 -21.71
C PHE A 199 -2.84 7.81 -22.84
N GLN A 200 -3.85 7.03 -23.25
CA GLN A 200 -4.70 7.38 -24.37
C GLN A 200 -5.49 8.66 -24.11
N GLY A 201 -5.40 9.63 -25.03
CA GLY A 201 -6.06 10.92 -24.90
C GLY A 201 -5.35 11.90 -23.96
N SER A 202 -4.17 11.55 -23.45
CA SER A 202 -3.33 12.48 -22.69
C SER A 202 -2.82 13.61 -23.57
N ILE A 203 -2.53 14.76 -22.94
CA ILE A 203 -1.92 15.91 -23.63
C ILE A 203 -0.57 15.49 -24.24
N SER A 204 0.24 14.74 -23.49
CA SER A 204 1.52 14.23 -23.94
C SER A 204 1.40 13.36 -25.21
N GLN A 205 0.45 12.41 -25.23
CA GLN A 205 0.21 11.58 -26.41
C GLN A 205 -0.28 12.43 -27.60
N MET A 206 -1.21 13.36 -27.36
CA MET A 206 -1.72 14.24 -28.42
C MET A 206 -0.61 15.10 -29.04
N LEU A 207 0.28 15.67 -28.21
CA LEU A 207 1.41 16.46 -28.67
C LEU A 207 2.41 15.63 -29.47
N LEU A 208 2.79 14.44 -28.99
CA LEU A 208 3.69 13.54 -29.72
C LEU A 208 3.10 13.11 -31.06
N ASN A 209 1.82 12.74 -31.10
CA ASN A 209 1.15 12.36 -32.35
C ASN A 209 1.11 13.53 -33.33
N LYS A 210 0.86 14.75 -32.84
CA LYS A 210 0.89 15.95 -33.69
C LYS A 210 2.28 16.21 -34.25
N ILE A 211 3.33 16.08 -33.44
CA ILE A 211 4.73 16.16 -33.88
C ILE A 211 5.01 15.15 -34.97
N ILE A 212 4.68 13.89 -34.73
CA ILE A 212 4.90 12.79 -35.68
C ILE A 212 4.17 13.08 -37.00
N SER A 213 2.90 13.49 -36.97
CA SER A 213 2.17 13.80 -38.21
C SER A 213 2.80 14.97 -38.97
N THR A 214 3.17 16.05 -38.28
CA THR A 214 3.74 17.24 -38.92
C THR A 214 5.12 16.97 -39.50
N LEU A 215 5.93 16.14 -38.84
CA LEU A 215 7.23 15.73 -39.37
C LEU A 215 7.12 14.80 -40.58
N ILE A 216 6.12 13.91 -40.60
CA ILE A 216 5.84 13.07 -41.78
C ILE A 216 5.44 13.95 -42.96
N ASP A 217 4.47 14.85 -42.75
CA ASP A 217 4.01 15.77 -43.80
C ASP A 217 5.17 16.62 -44.35
N PHE A 218 6.05 17.10 -43.47
CA PHE A 218 7.24 17.87 -43.85
C PHE A 218 8.27 17.05 -44.64
N LEU A 219 8.59 15.83 -44.19
CA LEU A 219 9.55 14.96 -44.87
C LEU A 219 9.02 14.45 -46.22
N ASP A 220 7.70 14.27 -46.35
CA ASP A 220 7.06 13.89 -47.61
C ASP A 220 7.09 15.05 -48.64
N GLU A 221 7.19 16.31 -48.18
CA GLU A 221 7.21 17.51 -49.02
C GLU A 221 8.63 18.05 -49.29
N MET A 222 9.63 17.70 -48.47
CA MET A 222 11.03 18.13 -48.62
C MET A 222 11.85 17.23 -49.55
N ASP A 223 12.67 17.86 -50.40
CA ASP A 223 13.75 17.19 -51.12
C ASP A 223 14.99 17.02 -50.21
N GLU A 224 15.74 15.91 -50.33
CA GLU A 224 16.86 15.54 -49.44
C GLU A 224 18.00 16.59 -49.36
N ASP A 225 18.11 17.49 -50.35
CA ASP A 225 19.18 18.50 -50.44
C ASP A 225 18.77 19.89 -49.87
N ASP A 226 17.52 20.06 -49.41
CA ASP A 226 16.98 21.33 -48.96
C ASP A 226 16.86 21.44 -47.42
N SER A 227 16.96 22.67 -46.91
CA SER A 227 16.56 23.03 -45.55
C SER A 227 15.33 23.93 -45.62
N ALA A 228 14.29 23.59 -44.88
CA ALA A 228 13.07 24.38 -44.84
C ALA A 228 12.60 24.63 -43.41
N ASP A 229 11.82 25.69 -43.25
CA ASP A 229 11.20 26.04 -41.99
C ASP A 229 10.09 25.03 -41.67
N LEU A 230 10.26 24.28 -40.58
CA LEU A 230 9.21 23.43 -40.03
C LEU A 230 8.31 24.26 -39.12
N GLU A 231 7.13 24.63 -39.60
CA GLU A 231 6.20 25.44 -38.81
C GLU A 231 5.13 24.61 -38.09
N PHE A 232 5.21 24.58 -36.76
CA PHE A 232 4.11 24.08 -35.93
C PHE A 232 3.02 25.14 -35.74
N ASP A 233 1.76 24.71 -35.89
CA ASP A 233 0.60 25.59 -35.77
C ASP A 233 0.49 26.29 -34.40
N SER A 234 -0.15 27.46 -34.37
CA SER A 234 -0.31 28.24 -33.12
C SER A 234 -1.12 27.53 -32.03
N ALA A 235 -1.88 26.48 -32.37
CA ALA A 235 -2.64 25.70 -31.40
C ALA A 235 -1.72 24.72 -30.67
N PHE A 236 -0.79 24.08 -31.38
CA PHE A 236 0.28 23.25 -30.84
C PHE A 236 1.10 24.04 -29.82
N ARG A 237 1.63 25.20 -30.18
CA ARG A 237 2.44 26.03 -29.26
C ARG A 237 1.69 26.46 -28.00
N ARG A 238 0.39 26.75 -28.14
CA ARG A 238 -0.49 27.04 -26.99
C ARG A 238 -0.72 25.83 -26.11
N GLN A 239 -0.76 24.63 -26.67
CA GLN A 239 -0.86 23.40 -25.89
C GLN A 239 0.46 23.09 -25.17
N VAL A 240 1.60 23.22 -25.84
CA VAL A 240 2.93 23.02 -25.24
C VAL A 240 3.15 23.96 -24.06
N SER A 241 2.91 25.27 -24.23
CA SER A 241 3.07 26.27 -23.15
C SER A 241 2.13 26.06 -21.95
N ARG A 242 1.01 25.34 -22.15
CA ARG A 242 0.06 24.99 -21.09
C ARG A 242 0.26 23.59 -20.52
N ALA A 243 1.06 22.75 -21.19
CA ALA A 243 1.27 21.37 -20.80
C ALA A 243 2.09 21.31 -19.53
N ASN A 244 1.55 20.67 -18.50
CA ASN A 244 2.31 20.30 -17.32
C ASN A 244 2.75 18.83 -17.47
N PHE A 245 4.02 18.61 -17.79
CA PHE A 245 4.62 17.27 -17.96
C PHE A 245 4.90 16.56 -16.62
N GLN A 246 4.00 16.70 -15.64
CA GLN A 246 4.09 16.01 -14.34
C GLN A 246 3.22 14.74 -14.29
N THR A 247 2.30 14.59 -15.24
CA THR A 247 1.37 13.47 -15.32
C THR A 247 1.24 12.99 -16.77
N PHE A 248 0.95 11.70 -16.91
CA PHE A 248 0.35 11.16 -18.13
C PHE A 248 -1.14 11.50 -18.12
#